data_AF-A0A519QYM0-F1
#
_entry.id   AF-A0A519QYM0-F1
#
_cell.length_a   1.000
_cell.length_b   1.000
_cell.length_c   1.000
_cell.angle_alpha   90.00
_cell.angle_beta   90.00
_cell.angle_gamma   90.00
#
_symmetry.space_group_name_H-M   'P 1'
#
loop_
_entity.id
_entity.type
_entity.pdbx_description
1 polymer ?
#
loop_
_entity_poly.entity_id
_entity_poly.type
_entity_poly.pdbx_seq_one_letter_code
_entity_poly.pdbx_strand_id
1 'polypeptide(L)'
;MEWSIISPKEKELLAKIEANNDKDISIWRISNIIIPIVTIGVSIVCALLFKKGSWTPISIINLLLTGAIPMIALNRISSMGVYLFKYDRTKEKLYGIEDTFLLRTKLALGLVLLVASAMILYIHQVLNYPFNLDWIIVLILPLSIFSVYTSIHLSKKVYLLQDKLIDNTFDREISEEVKAKGHGQNWKR
;
A
#
# COMPACT_ATOMS: atom_id res chain seq x y z
N MET A 1 2.61 -22.91 11.97
CA MET A 1 3.13 -22.85 10.59
C MET A 1 2.54 -21.59 9.96
N GLU A 2 3.26 -20.48 9.98
CA GLU A 2 2.76 -19.22 9.39
C GLU A 2 2.73 -19.36 7.87
N TRP A 3 1.53 -19.42 7.28
CA TRP A 3 1.34 -19.30 5.85
C TRP A 3 1.60 -17.84 5.44
N SER A 4 2.86 -17.48 5.31
CA SER A 4 3.27 -16.22 4.74
C SER A 4 3.75 -16.45 3.31
N ILE A 5 3.10 -15.78 2.36
CA ILE A 5 3.55 -15.71 0.96
C ILE A 5 5.01 -15.19 0.87
N ILE A 6 5.45 -14.47 1.92
CA ILE A 6 6.75 -13.84 2.04
C ILE A 6 7.64 -14.68 2.95
N SER A 7 8.85 -14.98 2.50
CA SER A 7 9.83 -15.77 3.24
C SER A 7 10.35 -15.01 4.48
N PRO A 8 10.90 -15.69 5.49
CA PRO A 8 11.50 -15.04 6.66
C PRO A 8 12.60 -14.03 6.28
N LYS A 9 13.45 -14.37 5.30
CA LYS A 9 14.50 -13.49 4.77
C LYS A 9 13.93 -12.23 4.09
N GLU A 10 12.88 -12.40 3.30
CA GLU A 10 12.18 -11.27 2.66
C GLU A 10 11.53 -10.35 3.70
N LYS A 11 10.99 -10.91 4.80
CA LYS A 11 10.48 -10.13 5.94
C LYS A 11 11.60 -9.34 6.61
N GLU A 12 12.77 -9.95 6.83
CA GLU A 12 13.94 -9.31 7.44
C GLU A 12 14.45 -8.16 6.58
N LEU A 13 14.57 -8.35 5.26
CA LEU A 13 14.93 -7.31 4.32
C LEU A 13 13.98 -6.10 4.40
N LEU A 14 12.67 -6.35 4.36
CA LEU A 14 11.66 -5.29 4.45
C LEU A 14 11.71 -4.56 5.80
N ALA A 15 11.93 -5.28 6.90
CA ALA A 15 12.07 -4.69 8.23
C ALA A 15 13.33 -3.82 8.33
N LYS A 16 14.43 -4.24 7.71
CA LYS A 16 15.69 -3.49 7.65
C LYS A 16 15.55 -2.19 6.86
N ILE A 17 14.89 -2.24 5.70
CA ILE A 17 14.60 -1.04 4.90
C ILE A 17 13.66 -0.10 5.70
N GLU A 18 12.68 -0.67 6.40
CA GLU A 18 11.76 0.13 7.23
C GLU A 18 12.49 0.88 8.35
N ALA A 19 13.36 0.20 9.10
CA ALA A 19 14.11 0.80 10.20
C ALA A 19 15.02 1.96 9.75
N ASN A 20 15.50 1.95 8.51
CA ASN A 20 16.40 2.98 7.99
C ASN A 20 15.69 4.14 7.29
N ASN A 21 14.37 4.05 7.05
CA ASN A 21 13.60 5.06 6.31
C ASN A 21 12.35 5.55 7.06
N ASP A 22 12.41 5.66 8.39
CA ASP A 22 11.25 5.99 9.23
C ASP A 22 10.55 7.31 8.82
N LYS A 23 11.33 8.32 8.40
CA LYS A 23 10.77 9.59 7.91
C LYS A 23 9.93 9.41 6.64
N ASP A 24 10.45 8.79 5.58
CA ASP A 24 9.71 8.55 4.35
C ASP A 24 8.48 7.64 4.59
N ILE A 25 8.57 6.72 5.56
CA ILE A 25 7.45 5.85 5.95
C ILE A 25 6.37 6.62 6.71
N SER A 26 6.75 7.55 7.58
CA SER A 26 5.80 8.41 8.29
C SER A 26 4.98 9.26 7.31
N ILE A 27 5.62 9.85 6.30
CA ILE A 27 4.97 10.63 5.24
C ILE A 27 4.02 9.75 4.43
N TRP A 28 4.46 8.53 4.09
CA TRP A 28 3.60 7.54 3.43
C TRP A 28 2.37 7.20 4.28
N ARG A 29 2.53 6.96 5.59
CA ARG A 29 1.39 6.69 6.51
C ARG A 29 0.41 7.85 6.53
N ILE A 30 0.90 9.08 6.65
CA ILE A 30 0.07 10.29 6.68
C ILE A 30 -0.72 10.44 5.37
N SER A 31 -0.06 10.32 4.22
CA SER A 31 -0.70 10.44 2.90
C SER A 31 -1.79 9.38 2.71
N ASN A 32 -1.55 8.16 3.22
CA ASN A 32 -2.51 7.07 3.21
C ASN A 32 -3.70 7.26 4.16
N ILE A 33 -3.66 8.22 5.09
CA ILE A 33 -4.81 8.58 5.93
C ILE A 33 -5.54 9.78 5.32
N ILE A 34 -4.80 10.81 4.91
CA ILE A 34 -5.36 12.07 4.41
C ILE A 34 -6.14 11.88 3.11
N ILE A 35 -5.57 11.19 2.10
CA ILE A 35 -6.23 11.01 0.80
C ILE A 35 -7.62 10.38 0.94
N PRO A 36 -7.80 9.25 1.66
CA PRO A 36 -9.14 8.69 1.89
C PRO A 36 -10.09 9.64 2.60
N ILE A 37 -9.63 10.38 3.61
CA ILE A 37 -10.46 11.35 4.34
C ILE A 37 -10.94 12.45 3.38
N VAL A 38 -10.05 12.96 2.54
CA VAL A 38 -10.39 13.96 1.51
C VAL A 38 -11.39 13.37 0.51
N THR A 39 -11.18 12.15 0.02
CA THR A 39 -12.11 11.47 -0.91
C THR A 39 -13.50 11.30 -0.28
N ILE A 40 -13.56 10.92 0.99
CA ILE A 40 -14.81 10.83 1.76
C ILE A 40 -15.47 12.22 1.85
N GLY A 41 -14.69 13.24 2.21
CA GLY A 41 -15.18 14.62 2.29
C GLY A 41 -15.76 15.11 0.97
N VAL A 42 -15.06 14.90 -0.14
CA VAL A 42 -15.52 15.23 -1.50
C VAL A 42 -16.78 14.45 -1.84
N SER A 43 -16.86 13.17 -1.51
CA SER A 43 -18.04 12.33 -1.76
C SER A 43 -19.27 12.85 -1.00
N ILE A 44 -19.10 13.28 0.26
CA ILE A 44 -20.16 13.91 1.05
C ILE A 44 -20.61 15.22 0.40
N VAL A 45 -19.68 16.08 -0.02
CA VAL A 45 -20.00 17.34 -0.70
C VAL A 45 -20.76 17.10 -2.01
N CYS A 46 -20.31 16.16 -2.84
CA CYS A 46 -21.01 15.76 -4.06
C CYS A 46 -22.41 15.25 -3.75
N ALA A 47 -22.56 14.41 -2.73
CA ALA A 47 -23.88 13.95 -2.32
C ALA A 47 -24.77 15.12 -1.89
N LEU A 48 -24.26 16.08 -1.10
CA LEU A 48 -24.99 17.30 -0.67
C LEU A 48 -25.46 18.15 -1.86
N LEU A 49 -24.64 18.29 -2.89
CA LEU A 49 -24.95 19.11 -4.07
C LEU A 49 -25.91 18.42 -5.06
N PHE A 50 -25.83 17.09 -5.20
CA PHE A 50 -26.49 16.38 -6.31
C PHE A 50 -27.60 15.42 -5.88
N LYS A 51 -27.68 15.01 -4.61
CA LYS A 51 -28.72 14.09 -4.15
C LYS A 51 -30.05 14.82 -3.98
N LYS A 52 -31.03 14.49 -4.84
CA LYS A 52 -32.44 14.87 -4.64
C LYS A 52 -33.12 13.88 -3.70
N GLY A 53 -33.55 14.31 -2.52
CA GLY A 53 -34.26 13.49 -1.52
C GLY A 53 -33.87 13.80 -0.08
N SER A 54 -34.52 13.15 0.89
CA SER A 54 -34.26 13.35 2.32
C SER A 54 -32.95 12.70 2.77
N TRP A 55 -32.21 13.43 3.61
CA TRP A 55 -30.97 12.99 4.25
C TRP A 55 -31.29 12.18 5.49
N THR A 56 -31.36 10.87 5.36
CA THR A 56 -31.39 9.98 6.53
C THR A 56 -29.97 9.67 6.97
N PRO A 57 -29.67 9.53 8.28
CA PRO A 57 -28.35 9.10 8.77
C PRO A 57 -27.88 7.80 8.09
N ILE A 58 -28.84 6.93 7.80
CA ILE A 58 -28.67 5.67 7.05
C ILE A 58 -28.14 5.92 5.64
N SER A 59 -28.62 6.95 4.95
CA SER A 59 -28.13 7.31 3.61
C SER A 59 -26.67 7.74 3.62
N ILE A 60 -26.24 8.42 4.68
CA ILE A 60 -24.86 8.88 4.86
C ILE A 60 -23.95 7.67 5.11
N ILE A 61 -24.39 6.74 5.97
CA ILE A 61 -23.68 5.47 6.21
C ILE A 61 -23.57 4.68 4.90
N ASN A 62 -24.65 4.58 4.13
CA ASN A 62 -24.63 3.87 2.85
C ASN A 62 -23.67 4.53 1.84
N LEU A 63 -23.63 5.86 1.77
CA LEU A 63 -22.67 6.58 0.91
C LEU A 63 -21.21 6.31 1.29
N LEU A 64 -20.92 6.21 2.58
CA LEU A 64 -19.57 5.96 3.09
C LEU A 64 -19.12 4.52 2.91
N LEU A 65 -20.04 3.57 2.99
CA LEU A 65 -19.74 2.14 2.93
C LEU A 65 -19.78 1.59 1.51
N THR A 66 -20.66 2.12 0.67
CA THR A 66 -20.96 1.58 -0.64
C THR A 66 -20.18 2.34 -1.69
N GLY A 67 -19.21 1.66 -2.31
CA GLY A 67 -18.35 2.24 -3.33
C GLY A 67 -17.09 2.93 -2.82
N ALA A 68 -17.15 3.72 -1.74
CA ALA A 68 -15.98 4.49 -1.27
C ALA A 68 -14.85 3.59 -0.75
N ILE A 69 -15.17 2.55 0.03
CA ILE A 69 -14.16 1.69 0.66
C ILE A 69 -13.37 0.85 -0.37
N PRO A 70 -14.02 0.14 -1.32
CA PRO A 70 -13.30 -0.54 -2.40
C PRO A 70 -12.49 0.43 -3.29
N MET A 71 -13.02 1.63 -3.57
CA MET A 71 -12.31 2.64 -4.34
C MET A 71 -11.08 3.19 -3.62
N ILE A 72 -11.13 3.32 -2.29
CA ILE A 72 -9.97 3.69 -1.47
C ILE A 72 -8.89 2.61 -1.57
N ALA A 73 -9.26 1.32 -1.51
CA ALA A 73 -8.32 0.22 -1.69
C ALA A 73 -7.70 0.25 -3.10
N LEU A 74 -8.52 0.39 -4.15
CA LEU A 74 -8.07 0.45 -5.53
C LEU A 74 -7.08 1.61 -5.76
N ASN A 75 -7.44 2.82 -5.35
CA ASN A 75 -6.61 4.02 -5.57
C ASN A 75 -5.23 3.89 -4.91
N ARG A 76 -5.19 3.39 -3.66
CA ARG A 76 -3.93 3.15 -2.93
C ARG A 76 -3.02 2.19 -3.69
N ILE A 77 -3.60 1.10 -4.19
CA ILE A 77 -2.86 0.04 -4.86
C ILE A 77 -2.34 0.48 -6.24
N SER A 78 -3.19 1.14 -7.04
CA SER A 78 -2.82 1.56 -8.40
C SER A 78 -1.66 2.55 -8.41
N SER A 79 -1.57 3.42 -7.42
CA SER A 79 -0.46 4.40 -7.31
C SER A 79 0.90 3.76 -6.99
N MET A 80 0.91 2.56 -6.39
CA MET A 80 2.12 1.89 -5.92
C MET A 80 2.60 0.78 -6.86
N GLY A 81 1.71 0.19 -7.65
CA GLY A 81 2.04 -0.93 -8.55
C GLY A 81 3.16 -0.63 -9.55
N VAL A 82 3.34 0.65 -9.95
CA VAL A 82 4.41 1.08 -10.86
C VAL A 82 5.81 0.75 -10.32
N TYR A 83 5.99 0.80 -9.00
CA TYR A 83 7.28 0.56 -8.36
C TYR A 83 7.69 -0.91 -8.32
N LEU A 84 6.74 -1.85 -8.49
CA LEU A 84 7.05 -3.27 -8.54
C LEU A 84 7.87 -3.65 -9.77
N PHE A 85 7.69 -2.93 -10.87
CA PHE A 85 8.33 -3.21 -12.16
C PHE A 85 9.66 -2.49 -12.36
N LYS A 86 9.99 -1.49 -11.51
CA LYS A 86 11.33 -0.90 -11.47
C LYS A 86 12.24 -1.79 -10.64
N TYR A 87 13.09 -2.55 -11.31
CA TYR A 87 14.01 -3.50 -10.71
C TYR A 87 15.36 -3.45 -11.43
N ASP A 88 16.45 -3.33 -10.66
CA ASP A 88 17.82 -3.33 -11.16
C ASP A 88 18.65 -4.43 -10.48
N ARG A 89 18.80 -5.55 -11.19
CA ARG A 89 19.57 -6.72 -10.73
C ARG A 89 21.04 -6.40 -10.46
N THR A 90 21.60 -5.44 -11.17
CA THR A 90 23.01 -5.08 -11.05
C THR A 90 23.25 -4.35 -9.73
N LYS A 91 22.35 -3.44 -9.38
CA LYS A 91 22.39 -2.73 -8.09
C LYS A 91 22.21 -3.67 -6.90
N GLU A 92 21.24 -4.59 -6.95
CA GLU A 92 21.01 -5.51 -5.83
C GLU A 92 22.21 -6.42 -5.55
N LYS A 93 22.92 -6.84 -6.61
CA LYS A 93 24.19 -7.55 -6.47
C LYS A 93 25.28 -6.71 -5.82
N LEU A 94 25.37 -5.41 -6.15
CA LEU A 94 26.33 -4.49 -5.51
C LEU A 94 26.04 -4.32 -4.02
N TYR A 95 24.77 -4.34 -3.62
CA TYR A 95 24.35 -4.25 -2.23
C TYR A 95 24.37 -5.59 -1.46
N GLY A 96 24.75 -6.69 -2.12
CA GLY A 96 24.77 -8.02 -1.50
C GLY A 96 23.39 -8.55 -1.12
N ILE A 97 22.31 -8.02 -1.73
CA ILE A 97 20.93 -8.42 -1.45
C ILE A 97 20.59 -9.64 -2.32
N GLU A 98 19.89 -10.62 -1.73
CA GLU A 98 19.32 -11.74 -2.46
C GLU A 98 18.20 -11.24 -3.39
N ASP A 99 18.25 -11.60 -4.67
CA ASP A 99 17.42 -11.09 -5.77
C ASP A 99 15.95 -10.82 -5.38
N THR A 100 15.51 -9.55 -5.37
CA THR A 100 14.16 -9.16 -4.94
C THR A 100 13.08 -9.45 -5.97
N PHE A 101 13.44 -9.97 -7.15
CA PHE A 101 12.52 -10.29 -8.24
C PHE A 101 11.36 -11.20 -7.81
N LEU A 102 11.64 -12.25 -7.03
CA LEU A 102 10.60 -13.16 -6.55
C LEU A 102 9.64 -12.48 -5.57
N LEU A 103 10.16 -11.66 -4.66
CA LEU A 103 9.35 -10.87 -3.73
C LEU A 103 8.43 -9.90 -4.48
N ARG A 104 8.97 -9.16 -5.46
CA ARG A 104 8.21 -8.23 -6.31
C ARG A 104 7.13 -8.96 -7.11
N THR A 105 7.42 -10.14 -7.64
CA THR A 105 6.44 -10.96 -8.38
C THR A 105 5.30 -11.44 -7.48
N LYS A 106 5.61 -11.92 -6.27
CA LYS A 106 4.59 -12.31 -5.28
C LYS A 106 3.69 -11.14 -4.91
N LEU A 107 4.28 -9.95 -4.69
CA LEU A 107 3.54 -8.74 -4.38
C LEU A 107 2.68 -8.29 -5.57
N ALA A 108 3.18 -8.39 -6.81
CA ALA A 108 2.42 -8.09 -8.02
C ALA A 108 1.21 -9.02 -8.19
N LEU A 109 1.38 -10.32 -7.94
CA LEU A 109 0.27 -11.27 -7.99
C LEU A 109 -0.77 -10.97 -6.90
N GLY A 110 -0.33 -10.70 -5.67
CA GLY A 110 -1.22 -10.25 -4.59
C GLY A 110 -1.95 -8.95 -4.93
N LEU A 111 -1.27 -8.04 -5.66
CA LEU A 111 -1.82 -6.77 -6.12
C LEU A 111 -2.95 -7.00 -7.12
N VAL A 112 -2.70 -7.80 -8.15
CA VAL A 112 -3.69 -8.14 -9.19
C VAL A 112 -4.91 -8.80 -8.59
N LEU A 113 -4.73 -9.77 -7.68
CA LEU A 113 -5.84 -10.45 -7.00
C LEU A 113 -6.67 -9.49 -6.15
N LEU A 114 -6.02 -8.57 -5.43
CA LEU A 114 -6.71 -7.60 -4.60
C LEU A 114 -7.47 -6.56 -5.43
N VAL A 115 -6.89 -6.11 -6.55
CA VAL A 115 -7.58 -5.22 -7.50
C VAL A 115 -8.78 -5.92 -8.11
N ALA A 116 -8.62 -7.15 -8.60
CA ALA A 116 -9.71 -7.91 -9.19
C ALA A 116 -10.85 -8.13 -8.19
N SER A 117 -10.55 -8.55 -6.96
CA SER A 117 -11.55 -8.75 -5.92
C SER A 117 -12.23 -7.44 -5.47
N ALA A 118 -11.49 -6.34 -5.33
CA ALA A 118 -12.07 -5.03 -5.01
C ALA A 118 -12.96 -4.49 -6.15
N MET A 119 -12.58 -4.71 -7.41
CA MET A 119 -13.40 -4.37 -8.58
C MET A 119 -14.69 -5.19 -8.63
N ILE A 120 -14.61 -6.51 -8.40
CA ILE A 120 -15.80 -7.38 -8.36
C ILE A 120 -16.74 -6.93 -7.24
N LEU A 121 -16.19 -6.66 -6.04
CA LEU A 121 -16.97 -6.18 -4.91
C LEU A 121 -17.63 -4.82 -5.21
N TYR A 122 -16.90 -3.89 -5.82
CA TYR A 122 -17.42 -2.60 -6.25
C TYR A 122 -18.55 -2.73 -7.28
N ILE A 123 -18.33 -3.49 -8.35
CA ILE A 123 -19.32 -3.71 -9.41
C ILE A 123 -20.58 -4.36 -8.81
N HIS A 124 -20.41 -5.37 -7.95
CA HIS A 124 -21.54 -6.03 -7.31
C HIS A 124 -22.34 -5.08 -6.41
N GLN A 125 -21.66 -4.22 -5.63
CA GLN A 125 -22.29 -3.19 -4.81
C GLN A 125 -23.10 -2.20 -5.65
N VAL A 126 -22.49 -1.67 -6.72
CA VAL A 126 -23.13 -0.66 -7.59
C VAL A 126 -24.35 -1.23 -8.32
N LEU A 127 -24.27 -2.46 -8.83
CA LEU A 127 -25.34 -3.06 -9.63
C LEU A 127 -26.54 -3.50 -8.79
N ASN A 128 -26.31 -4.06 -7.59
CA ASN A 128 -27.38 -4.71 -6.83
C ASN A 128 -27.91 -3.86 -5.67
N TYR A 129 -27.08 -2.96 -5.13
CA TYR A 129 -27.39 -2.23 -3.90
C TYR A 129 -27.04 -0.75 -3.98
N PRO A 130 -27.50 -0.02 -5.03
CA PRO A 130 -27.09 1.37 -5.16
C PRO A 130 -27.50 2.19 -3.93
N PHE A 131 -28.66 1.94 -3.28
CA PHE A 131 -29.10 2.75 -2.13
C PHE A 131 -30.01 2.05 -1.10
N ASN A 132 -30.24 0.73 -1.18
CA ASN A 132 -31.14 0.01 -0.27
C ASN A 132 -30.39 -0.71 0.85
N LEU A 133 -30.92 -0.61 2.08
CA LEU A 133 -30.48 -1.39 3.23
C LEU A 133 -30.86 -2.85 3.01
N ASP A 134 -29.89 -3.67 2.64
CA ASP A 134 -30.06 -5.12 2.60
C ASP A 134 -29.16 -5.77 3.65
N TRP A 135 -29.60 -6.92 4.21
CA TRP A 135 -28.82 -7.69 5.20
C TRP A 135 -27.44 -8.06 4.70
N ILE A 136 -27.26 -8.06 3.38
CA ILE A 136 -25.97 -8.25 2.71
C ILE A 136 -24.92 -7.21 3.11
N ILE A 137 -25.30 -6.01 3.58
CA ILE A 137 -24.36 -4.99 4.10
C ILE A 137 -23.53 -5.55 5.26
N VAL A 138 -24.09 -6.45 6.08
CA VAL A 138 -23.40 -7.09 7.20
C VAL A 138 -22.26 -7.99 6.71
N LEU A 139 -22.35 -8.56 5.51
CA LEU A 139 -21.29 -9.35 4.88
C LEU A 139 -20.30 -8.47 4.10
N ILE A 140 -20.81 -7.46 3.40
CA ILE A 140 -20.01 -6.57 2.55
C ILE A 140 -19.06 -5.68 3.37
N LEU A 141 -19.50 -5.22 4.54
CA LEU A 141 -18.72 -4.33 5.39
C LEU A 141 -17.40 -4.98 5.88
N PRO A 142 -17.41 -6.18 6.50
CA PRO A 142 -16.19 -6.90 6.84
C PRO A 142 -15.27 -7.15 5.64
N LEU A 143 -15.82 -7.54 4.48
CA LEU A 143 -15.04 -7.76 3.26
C LEU A 143 -14.35 -6.49 2.76
N SER A 144 -15.04 -5.36 2.85
CA SER A 144 -14.51 -4.05 2.46
C SER A 144 -13.39 -3.60 3.41
N ILE A 145 -13.58 -3.76 4.72
CA ILE A 145 -12.55 -3.49 5.74
C ILE A 145 -11.33 -4.39 5.51
N PHE A 146 -11.56 -5.68 5.28
CA PHE A 146 -10.49 -6.65 5.00
C PHE A 146 -9.73 -6.30 3.71
N SER A 147 -10.42 -5.83 2.68
CA SER A 147 -9.81 -5.36 1.43
C SER A 147 -8.89 -4.15 1.68
N VAL A 148 -9.35 -3.16 2.45
CA VAL A 148 -8.52 -2.00 2.83
C VAL A 148 -7.33 -2.41 3.68
N TYR A 149 -7.53 -3.29 4.66
CA TYR A 149 -6.45 -3.81 5.50
C TYR A 149 -5.38 -4.48 4.63
N THR A 150 -5.79 -5.40 3.77
CA THR A 150 -4.87 -6.12 2.87
C THR A 150 -4.18 -5.16 1.90
N SER A 151 -4.90 -4.16 1.40
CA SER A 151 -4.37 -3.08 0.55
C SER A 151 -3.26 -2.30 1.24
N ILE A 152 -3.44 -1.94 2.51
CA ILE A 152 -2.43 -1.21 3.30
C ILE A 152 -1.18 -2.08 3.46
N HIS A 153 -1.36 -3.34 3.85
CA HIS A 153 -0.24 -4.26 4.07
C HIS A 153 0.55 -4.52 2.81
N LEU A 154 -0.13 -4.69 1.67
CA LEU A 154 0.53 -4.92 0.40
C LEU A 154 1.23 -3.64 -0.09
N SER A 155 0.51 -2.51 -0.10
CA SER A 155 1.05 -1.22 -0.56
C SER A 155 2.27 -0.78 0.23
N LYS A 156 2.32 -1.05 1.54
CA LYS A 156 3.50 -0.76 2.37
C LYS A 156 4.72 -1.51 1.87
N LYS A 157 4.58 -2.81 1.58
CA LYS A 157 5.69 -3.65 1.12
C LYS A 157 6.17 -3.22 -0.26
N VAL A 158 5.24 -2.84 -1.14
CA VAL A 158 5.58 -2.26 -2.44
C VAL A 158 6.33 -0.94 -2.27
N TYR A 159 5.87 -0.07 -1.37
CA TYR A 159 6.53 1.21 -1.09
C TYR A 159 7.96 1.01 -0.57
N LEU A 160 8.18 0.06 0.35
CA LEU A 160 9.51 -0.27 0.87
C LEU A 160 10.48 -0.75 -0.20
N LEU A 161 10.00 -1.34 -1.30
CA LEU A 161 10.83 -1.83 -2.40
C LEU A 161 11.14 -0.75 -3.45
N GLN A 162 10.82 0.51 -3.19
CA GLN A 162 11.28 1.61 -4.05
C GLN A 162 12.80 1.69 -4.01
N ASP A 163 13.42 1.83 -5.20
CA ASP A 163 14.87 1.93 -5.35
C ASP A 163 15.48 2.99 -4.43
N LYS A 164 14.81 4.16 -4.27
CA LYS A 164 15.24 5.21 -3.35
C LYS A 164 15.43 4.72 -1.91
N LEU A 165 14.51 3.90 -1.39
CA LEU A 165 14.56 3.42 -0.01
C LEU A 165 15.58 2.29 0.16
N ILE A 166 15.76 1.48 -0.87
CA ILE A 166 16.82 0.47 -0.94
C ILE A 166 18.18 1.18 -0.95
N ASP A 167 18.40 2.12 -1.88
CA ASP A 167 19.62 2.91 -2.03
C ASP A 167 19.95 3.62 -0.69
N ASN A 168 18.99 4.31 -0.07
CA ASN A 168 19.17 4.94 1.24
C ASN A 168 19.63 3.98 2.36
N THR A 169 19.18 2.72 2.31
CA THR A 169 19.50 1.73 3.33
C THR A 169 20.91 1.19 3.14
N PHE A 170 21.25 0.79 1.91
CA PHE A 170 22.48 0.05 1.64
C PHE A 170 23.67 0.96 1.26
N ASP A 171 23.44 2.14 0.69
CA ASP A 171 24.51 3.14 0.50
C ASP A 171 25.04 3.63 1.85
N ARG A 172 24.15 3.74 2.85
CA ARG A 172 24.53 4.10 4.22
C ARG A 172 25.39 3.01 4.86
N GLU A 173 25.05 1.73 4.67
CA GLU A 173 25.87 0.62 5.16
C GLU A 173 27.25 0.62 4.51
N ILE A 174 27.33 0.75 3.19
CA ILE A 174 28.62 0.82 2.49
C ILE A 174 29.45 2.00 3.01
N SER A 175 28.84 3.17 3.19
CA SER A 175 29.56 4.33 3.73
C SER A 175 30.01 4.14 5.18
N GLU A 176 29.19 3.52 6.03
CA GLU A 176 29.53 3.22 7.43
C GLU A 176 30.64 2.15 7.51
N GLU A 177 30.59 1.13 6.65
CA GLU A 177 31.61 0.08 6.56
C GLU A 177 32.96 0.62 6.07
N VAL A 178 32.95 1.51 5.06
CA VAL A 178 34.15 2.19 4.56
C VAL A 178 34.76 3.11 5.62
N LYS A 179 33.92 3.84 6.37
CA LYS A 179 34.37 4.66 7.51
C LYS A 179 34.96 3.80 8.64
N ALA A 180 34.32 2.67 8.97
CA ALA A 180 34.79 1.74 9.99
C ALA A 180 36.10 1.03 9.58
N LYS A 181 36.28 0.72 8.29
CA LYS A 181 37.51 0.14 7.72
C LYS A 181 38.64 1.16 7.53
N GLY A 182 38.43 2.44 7.85
CA GLY A 182 39.50 3.45 7.92
C GLY A 182 40.13 3.87 6.58
N HIS A 183 39.56 3.47 5.44
CA HIS A 183 40.06 3.91 4.13
C HIS A 183 39.64 5.35 3.85
N GLY A 184 40.52 6.28 4.25
CA GLY A 184 40.36 7.72 4.01
C GLY A 184 41.06 8.62 5.04
N GLN A 185 41.51 8.09 6.18
CA GLN A 185 42.21 8.90 7.19
C GLN A 185 43.69 9.19 6.86
N ASN A 186 44.27 8.50 5.86
CA ASN A 186 45.68 8.68 5.49
C ASN A 186 45.93 9.68 4.34
N TRP A 187 44.92 10.42 3.87
CA TRP A 187 45.07 11.38 2.77
C TRP A 187 45.32 12.83 3.23
N LYS A 188 45.48 13.06 4.54
CA LYS A 188 46.00 14.32 5.08
C LYS A 188 47.39 14.09 5.64
N ARG A 189 48.40 14.17 4.78
CA ARG A 189 49.76 14.57 5.14
C ARG A 189 50.16 15.72 4.23
#